data_AF-A0A2A6E4L6-F1
#
_entry.id   AF-A0A2A6E4L6-F1
#
_cell.length_a   1.000
_cell.length_b   1.000
_cell.length_c   1.000
_cell.angle_alpha   90.00
_cell.angle_beta   90.00
_cell.angle_gamma   90.00
#
_symmetry.space_group_name_H-M   'P 1'
#
loop_
_entity.id
_entity.type
_entity.pdbx_description
1 polymer ?
#
loop_
_entity_poly.entity_id
_entity_poly.type
_entity_poly.pdbx_seq_one_letter_code
_entity_poly.pdbx_strand_id
1 'polypeptide(L)'
;MARRWKKFKGSAAHHIVAGDHMDPNAIKARSILSKHGIDIDDAANGIYLKHMDPNSIQPGAYHRVIHTKICFENVANRLEIADLIGGKNGVLDELDNIAGNLLFNKKIW
;
A
#
# COMPACT_ATOMS: atom_id res chain seq x y z
N MET A 1 -13.06 3.22 8.32
CA MET A 1 -11.89 3.97 7.79
C MET A 1 -10.86 4.41 8.85
N ALA A 2 -11.16 4.48 10.16
CA ALA A 2 -10.19 4.99 11.17
C ALA A 2 -9.00 4.08 11.55
N ARG A 3 -9.00 2.79 11.16
CA ARG A 3 -8.03 1.81 11.69
C ARG A 3 -6.65 1.86 11.01
N ARG A 4 -6.55 2.23 9.72
CA ARG A 4 -5.24 2.27 9.02
C ARG A 4 -4.30 3.37 9.52
N TRP A 5 -4.88 4.42 10.11
CA TRP A 5 -4.17 5.60 10.62
C TRP A 5 -3.77 5.48 12.09
N LYS A 6 -4.23 4.44 12.78
CA LYS A 6 -3.92 4.25 14.19
C LYS A 6 -2.51 3.69 14.34
N LYS A 7 -1.62 4.53 14.88
CA LYS A 7 -0.23 4.19 15.18
C LYS A 7 -0.11 3.65 16.61
N PHE A 8 0.42 2.43 16.75
CA PHE A 8 0.83 1.87 18.03
C PHE A 8 2.37 1.92 18.19
N LYS A 9 2.87 1.84 19.43
CA LYS A 9 4.32 1.83 19.70
C LYS A 9 4.98 0.66 18.93
N GLY A 10 6.08 0.94 18.24
CA GLY A 10 6.81 -0.06 17.44
C GLY A 10 6.24 -0.34 16.05
N SER A 11 5.22 0.40 15.62
CA SER A 11 4.74 0.42 14.22
C SER A 11 5.52 1.43 13.36
N ALA A 12 5.45 1.26 12.05
CA ALA A 12 5.99 2.20 11.07
C ALA A 12 4.96 2.47 9.97
N ALA A 13 5.03 3.66 9.37
CA ALA A 13 4.30 3.94 8.13
C ALA A 13 4.83 3.01 7.04
N HIS A 14 3.94 2.53 6.18
CA HIS A 14 4.24 1.69 5.04
C HIS A 14 3.52 2.28 3.83
N HIS A 15 4.27 2.52 2.76
CA HIS A 15 3.71 2.90 1.48
C HIS A 15 3.21 1.66 0.75
N ILE A 16 1.96 1.70 0.29
CA ILE A 16 1.36 0.66 -0.54
C ILE A 16 2.12 0.57 -1.86
N VAL A 17 2.29 1.71 -2.53
CA VAL A 17 3.21 1.88 -3.66
C VAL A 17 4.57 2.28 -3.12
N ALA A 18 5.57 1.41 -3.28
CA ALA A 18 6.93 1.70 -2.84
C ALA A 18 7.52 2.92 -3.57
N GLY A 19 8.10 3.86 -2.82
CA GLY A 19 8.61 5.12 -3.36
C GLY A 19 9.95 5.01 -4.09
N ASP A 20 10.85 4.17 -3.60
CA ASP A 20 12.25 4.10 -4.01
C ASP A 20 12.66 2.75 -4.62
N HIS A 21 11.78 1.74 -4.59
CA HIS A 21 12.10 0.43 -5.15
C HIS A 21 12.15 0.47 -6.69
N MET A 22 13.17 -0.18 -7.26
CA MET A 22 13.45 -0.21 -8.71
C MET A 22 12.74 -1.35 -9.47
N ASP A 23 11.82 -2.05 -8.81
CA ASP A 23 11.00 -3.07 -9.49
C ASP A 23 10.15 -2.40 -10.58
N PRO A 24 10.08 -2.94 -11.81
CA PRO A 24 9.28 -2.36 -12.88
C PRO A 24 7.81 -2.15 -12.51
N ASN A 25 7.23 -3.01 -11.67
CA ASN A 25 5.86 -2.87 -11.20
C ASN A 25 5.73 -1.75 -10.15
N ALA A 26 6.75 -1.54 -9.31
CA ALA A 26 6.77 -0.39 -8.41
C ALA A 26 6.85 0.93 -9.20
N ILE A 27 7.68 0.98 -10.25
CA ILE A 27 7.74 2.13 -11.18
C ILE A 27 6.38 2.36 -11.85
N LYS A 28 5.76 1.30 -12.38
CA LYS A 28 4.43 1.37 -13.01
C LYS A 28 3.37 1.93 -12.06
N ALA A 29 3.31 1.42 -10.83
CA ALA A 29 2.39 1.89 -9.81
C ALA A 29 2.63 3.38 -9.47
N ARG A 30 3.88 3.83 -9.35
CA ARG A 30 4.21 5.26 -9.15
C ARG A 30 3.74 6.13 -10.31
N SER A 31 3.88 5.66 -11.55
CA SER A 31 3.38 6.38 -12.73
C SER A 31 1.86 6.56 -12.70
N ILE A 32 1.11 5.57 -12.21
CA ILE A 32 -0.35 5.67 -12.05
C ILE A 32 -0.72 6.70 -10.98
N LEU A 33 -0.01 6.74 -9.85
CA LEU A 33 -0.22 7.78 -8.82
C LEU A 33 0.05 9.18 -9.40
N SER A 34 1.20 9.34 -10.07
CA SER A 34 1.61 10.60 -10.69
C SER A 34 0.62 11.10 -11.75
N LYS A 35 0.08 10.20 -12.59
CA LYS A 35 -0.98 10.50 -13.57
C LYS A 35 -2.17 11.22 -12.95
N HIS A 36 -2.52 10.90 -11.70
CA HIS A 36 -3.69 11.46 -10.99
C HIS A 36 -3.34 12.54 -9.97
N GLY A 37 -2.07 12.96 -9.92
CA GLY A 37 -1.57 13.92 -8.94
C GLY A 37 -1.70 13.42 -7.50
N ILE A 38 -1.53 12.11 -7.27
CA ILE A 38 -1.44 11.52 -5.94
C ILE A 38 0.05 11.47 -5.60
N ASP A 39 0.44 12.21 -4.56
CA ASP A 39 1.83 12.25 -4.11
C ASP A 39 2.27 10.87 -3.57
N ILE A 40 3.55 10.54 -3.67
CA ILE A 40 4.06 9.25 -3.18
C ILE A 40 3.93 9.15 -1.65
N ASP A 41 4.03 10.29 -0.96
CA ASP A 41 3.86 10.44 0.48
C ASP A 41 2.41 10.79 0.85
N ASP A 42 1.47 10.78 -0.11
CA ASP A 42 0.06 11.01 0.15
C ASP A 42 -0.46 9.96 1.13
N ALA A 43 -1.27 10.43 2.07
CA ALA A 43 -1.88 9.59 3.08
C ALA A 43 -2.63 8.40 2.43
N ALA A 44 -3.31 8.60 1.30
CA ALA A 44 -4.02 7.54 0.58
C ALA A 44 -3.11 6.35 0.22
N ASN A 45 -1.82 6.59 0.00
CA ASN A 45 -0.81 5.59 -0.27
C ASN A 45 -0.22 4.96 1.02
N GLY A 46 -0.71 5.31 2.21
CA GLY A 46 -0.10 4.97 3.50
C GLY A 46 -0.96 4.09 4.43
N ILE A 47 -0.29 3.26 5.24
CA ILE A 47 -0.86 2.54 6.37
C ILE A 47 0.18 2.32 7.48
N TYR A 48 -0.22 2.32 8.75
CA TYR A 48 0.65 1.87 9.84
C TYR A 48 0.64 0.35 9.99
N LEU A 49 1.81 -0.27 9.92
CA LEU A 49 2.02 -1.71 10.04
C LEU A 49 3.02 -2.07 11.14
N LYS A 50 3.01 -3.34 11.55
CA LYS A 50 3.95 -3.88 12.54
C LYS A 50 5.38 -3.75 12.01
N HIS A 51 6.32 -3.25 12.81
CA HIS A 51 7.70 -3.05 12.35
C HIS A 51 8.79 -3.58 13.29
N MET A 52 8.73 -3.26 14.59
CA MET A 52 9.74 -3.70 15.55
C MET A 52 9.55 -5.15 16.01
N ASP A 53 8.29 -5.58 16.14
CA ASP A 53 7.91 -6.91 16.61
C ASP A 53 6.69 -7.43 15.80
N PRO A 54 6.78 -8.60 15.14
CA PRO A 54 5.64 -9.21 14.44
C PRO A 54 4.47 -9.60 15.36
N ASN A 55 4.71 -9.73 16.67
CA ASN A 55 3.70 -10.01 17.70
C ASN A 55 3.12 -8.75 18.35
N SER A 56 3.53 -7.55 17.90
CA SER A 56 3.00 -6.29 18.43
C SER A 56 1.49 -6.14 18.24
N ILE A 57 0.87 -5.32 19.09
CA ILE A 57 -0.57 -5.01 19.07
C ILE A 57 -1.02 -4.20 17.84
N GLN A 58 -0.07 -3.70 17.03
CA GLN A 58 -0.41 -3.02 15.77
C GLN A 58 -1.12 -4.04 14.86
N PRO A 59 -2.32 -3.76 14.35
CA PRO A 59 -2.98 -4.64 13.40
C PRO A 59 -2.25 -4.68 12.05
N GLY A 60 -2.46 -5.78 11.33
CA GLY A 60 -1.98 -5.94 9.96
C GLY A 60 -0.68 -6.73 9.80
N ALA A 61 -0.19 -6.70 8.57
CA ALA A 61 1.00 -7.39 8.13
C ALA A 61 2.28 -6.87 8.80
N TYR A 62 3.34 -7.68 8.76
CA TYR A 62 4.66 -7.29 9.24
C TYR A 62 5.42 -6.56 8.14
N HIS A 63 5.71 -5.28 8.34
CA HIS A 63 6.31 -4.37 7.35
C HIS A 63 7.49 -5.00 6.61
N ARG A 64 8.38 -5.67 7.35
CA ARG A 64 9.67 -6.15 6.83
C ARG A 64 9.59 -7.31 5.83
N VAL A 65 8.40 -7.89 5.59
CA VAL A 65 8.23 -9.04 4.68
C VAL A 65 7.37 -8.74 3.45
N ILE A 66 6.90 -7.50 3.29
CA ILE A 66 5.87 -7.15 2.29
C ILE A 66 6.50 -6.74 0.95
N HIS A 67 7.71 -6.18 0.95
CA HIS A 67 8.39 -5.74 -0.27
C HIS A 67 8.93 -6.93 -1.09
N THR A 68 8.03 -7.73 -1.63
CA THR A 68 8.30 -8.86 -2.53
C THR A 68 7.94 -8.47 -3.97
N LYS A 69 8.51 -9.17 -4.95
CA LYS A 69 8.15 -9.02 -6.37
C LYS A 69 6.63 -9.23 -6.59
N ILE A 70 6.06 -10.23 -5.92
CA ILE A 70 4.63 -10.56 -5.98
C ILE A 70 3.79 -9.39 -5.46
N CYS A 71 4.22 -8.72 -4.39
CA CYS A 71 3.53 -7.54 -3.88
C CYS A 71 3.52 -6.41 -4.91
N PHE A 72 4.67 -6.11 -5.52
CA PHE A 72 4.75 -5.04 -6.51
C PHE A 72 3.86 -5.33 -7.72
N GLU A 73 3.89 -6.55 -8.24
CA GLU A 73 3.04 -6.98 -9.35
C GLU A 73 1.55 -6.89 -9.00
N ASN A 74 1.13 -7.41 -7.84
CA ASN A 74 -0.26 -7.34 -7.40
C ASN A 74 -0.74 -5.89 -7.25
N VAL A 75 0.06 -5.02 -6.63
CA VAL A 75 -0.30 -3.59 -6.47
C VAL A 75 -0.42 -2.92 -7.84
N ALA A 76 0.56 -3.10 -8.73
CA ALA A 76 0.54 -2.47 -10.04
C ALA A 76 -0.65 -2.91 -10.89
N ASN A 77 -0.96 -4.22 -10.93
CA ASN A 77 -2.09 -4.76 -11.69
C ASN A 77 -3.42 -4.23 -11.18
N ARG A 78 -3.59 -4.16 -9.85
CA ARG A 78 -4.82 -3.64 -9.22
C ARG A 78 -5.00 -2.16 -9.52
N LEU A 79 -3.95 -1.35 -9.39
CA LEU A 79 -4.01 0.08 -9.69
C LEU A 79 -4.26 0.36 -11.19
N GLU A 80 -3.71 -0.45 -12.09
CA GLU A 80 -3.98 -0.31 -13.54
C GLU A 80 -5.45 -0.58 -13.87
N ILE A 81 -6.02 -1.66 -13.33
CA ILE A 81 -7.44 -1.98 -13.51
C ILE A 81 -8.32 -0.87 -12.93
N ALA A 82 -7.97 -0.38 -11.73
CA ALA A 82 -8.71 0.68 -11.07
C ALA A 82 -8.66 2.02 -11.83
N ASP A 83 -7.50 2.36 -12.39
CA ASP A 83 -7.31 3.51 -13.28
C ASP A 83 -8.18 3.40 -14.54
N LEU A 84 -8.21 2.22 -15.17
CA LEU A 84 -9.01 1.98 -16.38
C LEU A 84 -10.52 2.08 -16.13
N ILE A 85 -11.00 1.58 -14.99
CA ILE A 85 -12.44 1.51 -14.69
C ILE A 85 -12.96 2.82 -14.09
N GLY A 86 -12.21 3.43 -13.18
CA GLY A 86 -12.69 4.51 -12.32
C GLY A 86 -11.81 5.77 -12.30
N GLY A 87 -10.74 5.81 -13.09
CA GLY A 87 -9.77 6.91 -13.08
C GLY A 87 -9.23 7.17 -11.68
N LYS A 88 -9.10 8.45 -11.31
CA LYS A 88 -8.58 8.87 -9.99
C LYS A 88 -9.34 8.26 -8.82
N ASN A 89 -10.68 8.24 -8.87
CA ASN A 89 -11.49 7.70 -7.78
C ASN A 89 -11.31 6.19 -7.65
N GLY A 90 -11.25 5.47 -8.77
CA GLY A 90 -10.93 4.04 -8.77
C GLY A 90 -9.57 3.76 -8.11
N VAL A 91 -8.54 4.53 -8.44
CA VAL A 91 -7.21 4.40 -7.84
C VAL A 91 -7.24 4.64 -6.32
N LEU A 92 -7.96 5.68 -5.86
CA LEU A 92 -8.11 5.95 -4.42
C LEU A 92 -8.86 4.82 -3.68
N ASP A 93 -9.96 4.35 -4.26
CA ASP A 93 -10.74 3.23 -3.71
C ASP A 93 -9.89 1.96 -3.64
N GLU A 94 -9.04 1.74 -4.63
CA GLU A 94 -8.19 0.55 -4.68
C GLU A 94 -7.02 0.62 -3.70
N LEU A 95 -6.43 1.80 -3.48
CA LEU A 95 -5.48 2.03 -2.39
C LEU A 95 -6.12 1.74 -1.02
N ASP A 96 -7.38 2.15 -0.82
CA ASP A 96 -8.15 1.82 0.38
C ASP A 96 -8.38 0.30 0.53
N ASN A 97 -8.70 -0.40 -0.57
CA ASN A 97 -8.84 -1.86 -0.58
C ASN A 97 -7.52 -2.57 -0.25
N ILE A 98 -6.40 -2.13 -0.83
CA ILE A 98 -5.08 -2.69 -0.55
C ILE A 98 -4.70 -2.43 0.92
N ALA A 99 -4.92 -1.22 1.43
CA ALA A 99 -4.72 -0.90 2.84
C ALA A 99 -5.54 -1.83 3.75
N GLY A 100 -6.79 -2.11 3.38
CA GLY A 100 -7.63 -3.10 4.06
C GLY A 100 -7.02 -4.50 4.07
N ASN A 101 -6.52 -4.96 2.93
CA ASN A 101 -5.86 -6.28 2.83
C ASN A 101 -4.63 -6.36 3.73
N LEU A 102 -3.79 -5.32 3.76
CA LEU A 102 -2.63 -5.23 4.65
C LEU A 102 -3.05 -5.18 6.12
N LEU A 103 -4.09 -4.41 6.46
CA LEU A 103 -4.64 -4.29 7.82
C LEU A 103 -5.17 -5.62 8.37
N PHE A 104 -5.75 -6.46 7.51
CA PHE A 104 -6.28 -7.77 7.87
C PHE A 104 -5.33 -8.92 7.54
N ASN A 105 -4.07 -8.62 7.18
CA ASN A 105 -3.03 -9.61 6.87
C ASN A 105 -3.46 -10.61 5.78
N LYS A 106 -4.27 -10.16 4.82
CA LYS A 106 -4.62 -10.95 3.62
C LYS A 106 -3.43 -10.99 2.69
N LYS A 107 -3.08 -12.19 2.19
CA LYS A 107 -1.91 -12.40 1.34
C LYS A 107 -2.08 -11.70 0.00
N ILE A 108 -1.22 -10.71 -0.22
CA ILE A 108 -1.06 -10.00 -1.50
C ILE A 108 0.43 -9.86 -1.89
N TRP A 109 1.32 -10.49 -1.14
CA TRP A 109 2.79 -10.48 -1.26
C TRP A 109 3.36 -11.90 -1.16
#